data_AF-A0A6P5ARD7-F1
#
_entry.id   AF-A0A6P5ARD7-F1
#
_cell.length_a   1.000
_cell.length_b   1.000
_cell.length_c   1.000
_cell.angle_alpha   90.00
_cell.angle_beta   90.00
_cell.angle_gamma   90.00
#
_symmetry.space_group_name_H-M   'P 1'
#
loop_
_entity.id
_entity.type
_entity.pdbx_description
1 polymer ?
#
loop_
_entity_poly.entity_id
_entity_poly.type
_entity_poly.pdbx_seq_one_letter_code
_entity_poly.pdbx_strand_id
1 'polypeptide(L)'
;MGSSHFCVHLVILGFCAQLCLTGAGKYSKEKNDLHPKEKADREFRSAKVEAVWVKAQKLVSAAKLADLHSDLKLHEMEEFKWKKLRADGGDQDGMKEANLRQNLHKLMIKYGIDGGKYQPMRNDVDTNMRHAKDVASEFTDQRIRKIWMKAQKAGFSPEELDELKTELKHHQEKVEEYQMMANELPEHQENTIEGREKNVELKQKFKDLKDKLGKLDLKISSGYIDEMDFKEPKIKELWAAALRGNFTDDELKSIKEELSHFQKKMDKHSHYKQALVASQQQKEDIGEEKFPQEKQARHADLLDKVKELGYKVKKHYKDLHHRINKELPIDEL
;
A
#
# COMPACT_ATOMS: atom_id res chain seq x y z
N MET A 1 65.07 -30.28 -17.82
CA MET A 1 64.11 -29.64 -18.75
C MET A 1 62.72 -29.82 -18.16
N GLY A 2 61.96 -28.74 -17.99
CA GLY A 2 60.56 -28.80 -17.58
C GLY A 2 60.27 -28.52 -16.10
N SER A 3 60.81 -27.44 -15.53
CA SER A 3 60.37 -26.95 -14.20
C SER A 3 59.98 -25.47 -14.27
N SER A 4 59.15 -25.14 -15.27
CA SER A 4 58.64 -23.78 -15.51
C SER A 4 57.12 -23.74 -15.45
N HIS A 5 56.49 -24.44 -14.50
CA HIS A 5 55.03 -24.31 -14.27
C HIS A 5 54.61 -24.29 -12.79
N PHE A 6 55.54 -24.45 -11.84
CA PHE A 6 55.20 -24.38 -10.40
C PHE A 6 55.39 -22.98 -9.77
N CYS A 7 55.94 -22.01 -10.50
CA CYS A 7 56.22 -20.67 -9.99
C CYS A 7 55.15 -19.61 -10.39
N VAL A 8 54.03 -20.02 -10.99
CA VAL A 8 52.93 -19.09 -11.37
C VAL A 8 51.67 -19.30 -10.52
N HIS A 9 51.52 -20.44 -9.83
CA HIS A 9 50.40 -20.66 -8.92
C HIS A 9 50.67 -20.29 -7.45
N LEU A 10 51.90 -19.95 -7.08
CA LEU A 10 52.27 -19.54 -5.71
C LEU A 10 52.32 -18.01 -5.53
N VAL A 11 51.98 -17.23 -6.56
CA VAL A 11 51.87 -15.75 -6.47
C VAL A 11 50.42 -15.25 -6.50
N ILE A 12 49.43 -16.11 -6.75
CA ILE A 12 48.01 -15.70 -6.81
C ILE A 12 47.21 -16.12 -5.56
N LEU A 13 47.78 -16.97 -4.69
CA LEU A 13 47.23 -17.29 -3.36
C LEU A 13 47.79 -16.41 -2.23
N GLY A 14 48.36 -15.25 -2.57
CA GLY A 14 48.89 -14.25 -1.62
C GLY A 14 48.22 -12.88 -1.73
N PHE A 15 47.05 -12.75 -2.38
CA PHE A 15 46.36 -11.46 -2.58
C PHE A 15 44.89 -11.45 -2.14
N CYS A 16 44.42 -12.48 -1.42
CA CYS A 16 43.03 -12.56 -0.91
C CYS A 16 42.91 -12.63 0.62
N ALA A 17 43.99 -12.38 1.39
CA ALA A 17 43.98 -12.54 2.85
C ALA A 17 44.50 -11.32 3.64
N GLN A 18 44.52 -10.12 3.05
CA GLN A 18 44.69 -8.86 3.80
C GLN A 18 43.70 -7.82 3.31
N LEU A 19 42.48 -7.84 3.86
CA LEU A 19 41.62 -6.67 4.11
C LEU A 19 40.30 -7.09 4.82
N CYS A 20 40.38 -8.04 5.75
CA CYS A 20 39.42 -8.12 6.85
C CYS A 20 40.09 -7.50 8.07
N LEU A 21 39.87 -6.21 8.32
CA LEU A 21 39.91 -5.52 9.62
C LEU A 21 40.12 -4.01 9.44
N THR A 22 39.06 -3.27 9.08
CA THR A 22 38.84 -1.90 9.59
C THR A 22 37.33 -1.62 9.69
N GLY A 23 36.64 -2.45 10.48
CA GLY A 23 35.44 -2.00 11.17
C GLY A 23 35.87 -1.11 12.33
N ALA A 24 36.17 0.17 12.07
CA ALA A 24 36.56 1.13 13.10
C ALA A 24 35.61 2.34 13.09
N GLY A 25 34.71 2.36 14.07
CA GLY A 25 34.12 3.54 14.70
C GLY A 25 33.67 4.69 13.78
N LYS A 26 32.42 4.63 13.30
CA LYS A 26 31.65 5.87 13.09
C LYS A 26 31.62 6.58 14.45
N TYR A 27 32.03 7.84 14.51
CA TYR A 27 32.27 8.68 15.72
C TYR A 27 33.67 8.55 16.34
N SER A 28 34.68 9.17 15.71
CA SER A 28 35.95 9.47 16.39
C SER A 28 35.85 10.81 17.13
N LYS A 29 36.15 10.77 18.44
CA LYS A 29 36.05 11.86 19.42
C LYS A 29 36.94 13.07 19.07
N GLU A 30 37.99 12.86 18.26
CA GLU A 30 38.94 13.89 17.81
C GLU A 30 38.33 15.02 16.98
N LYS A 31 37.22 14.79 16.26
CA LYS A 31 36.62 15.85 15.41
C LYS A 31 35.86 16.91 16.20
N ASN A 32 35.62 16.70 17.49
CA ASN A 32 34.96 17.69 18.35
C ASN A 32 35.93 18.71 18.96
N ASP A 33 37.24 18.41 18.97
CA ASP A 33 38.26 19.27 19.55
C ASP A 33 39.10 19.95 18.46
N LEU A 34 38.45 20.77 17.63
CA LEU A 34 39.14 21.60 16.63
C LEU A 34 39.45 23.01 17.19
N HIS A 35 40.66 23.50 16.86
CA HIS A 35 41.25 24.74 17.37
C HIS A 35 40.37 25.98 17.08
N PRO A 36 40.37 27.03 17.93
CA PRO A 36 39.48 28.18 17.80
C PRO A 36 39.55 28.93 16.46
N LYS A 37 40.70 28.92 15.78
CA LYS A 37 40.88 29.55 14.46
C LYS A 37 40.14 28.82 13.33
N GLU A 38 40.00 27.49 13.40
CA GLU A 38 39.28 26.68 12.40
C GLU A 38 37.75 26.65 12.63
N LYS A 39 37.29 27.24 13.74
CA LYS A 39 35.86 27.49 14.00
C LYS A 39 35.41 28.84 13.45
N ALA A 40 36.32 29.79 13.23
CA ALA A 40 36.01 31.13 12.74
C ALA A 40 35.82 31.20 11.21
N ASP A 41 36.34 30.21 10.48
CA ASP A 41 36.28 30.15 9.00
C ASP A 41 35.15 29.24 8.49
N ARG A 42 34.25 28.79 9.37
CA ARG A 42 33.05 28.02 9.01
C ARG A 42 31.85 28.94 8.93
N GLU A 43 31.20 28.93 7.78
CA GLU A 43 30.01 29.74 7.51
C GLU A 43 28.79 29.18 8.27
N PHE A 44 28.74 27.86 8.50
CA PHE A 44 27.67 27.17 9.22
C PHE A 44 28.18 26.43 10.48
N ARG A 45 27.36 26.45 11.54
CA ARG A 45 27.65 25.79 12.83
C ARG A 45 27.34 24.29 12.81
N SER A 46 26.41 23.85 11.97
CA SER A 46 26.08 22.44 11.75
C SER A 46 27.08 21.82 10.77
N ALA A 47 27.87 20.86 11.24
CA ALA A 47 28.88 20.18 10.42
C ALA A 47 28.29 19.53 9.15
N LYS A 48 27.01 19.18 9.18
CA LYS A 48 26.29 18.61 8.03
C LYS A 48 25.96 19.66 6.98
N VAL A 49 25.49 20.84 7.42
CA VAL A 49 25.17 21.98 6.54
C VAL A 49 26.45 22.56 5.96
N GLU A 50 27.51 22.68 6.76
CA GLU A 50 28.85 23.12 6.32
C GLU A 50 29.42 22.20 5.23
N ALA A 51 29.27 20.87 5.37
CA ALA A 51 29.72 19.93 4.36
C ALA A 51 28.96 20.09 3.02
N VAL A 52 27.67 20.41 3.07
CA VAL A 52 26.86 20.70 1.87
C VAL A 52 27.27 22.04 1.26
N TRP A 53 27.54 23.05 2.07
CA TRP A 53 28.00 24.37 1.64
C TRP A 53 29.36 24.32 0.91
N VAL A 54 30.38 23.68 1.50
CA VAL A 54 31.70 23.50 0.89
C VAL A 54 31.61 22.70 -0.42
N LYS A 55 30.69 21.72 -0.48
CA LYS A 55 30.44 20.95 -1.70
C LYS A 55 29.75 21.79 -2.78
N ALA A 56 28.83 22.66 -2.39
CA ALA A 56 28.11 23.54 -3.30
C ALA A 56 28.99 24.64 -3.88
N GLN A 57 29.88 25.22 -3.07
CA GLN A 57 30.88 26.19 -3.54
C GLN A 57 31.74 25.67 -4.70
N LYS A 58 31.95 24.35 -4.77
CA LYS A 58 32.74 23.69 -5.82
C LYS A 58 31.94 23.27 -7.05
N LEU A 59 30.60 23.20 -6.95
CA LEU A 59 29.75 22.58 -7.97
C LEU A 59 28.68 23.53 -8.56
N VAL A 60 28.37 24.62 -7.88
CA VAL A 60 27.22 25.49 -8.19
C VAL A 60 27.71 26.85 -8.70
N SER A 61 27.04 27.41 -9.71
CA SER A 61 27.34 28.74 -10.25
C SER A 61 27.06 29.86 -9.25
N ALA A 62 27.81 30.97 -9.30
CA ALA A 62 27.76 32.05 -8.30
C ALA A 62 26.36 32.64 -8.07
N ALA A 63 25.50 32.69 -9.08
CA ALA A 63 24.12 33.15 -8.95
C ALA A 63 23.25 32.20 -8.10
N LYS A 64 23.39 30.88 -8.29
CA LYS A 64 22.64 29.86 -7.53
C LYS A 64 23.22 29.62 -6.13
N LEU A 65 24.47 30.03 -5.90
CA LEU A 65 25.15 29.88 -4.62
C LEU A 65 24.57 30.81 -3.55
N ALA A 66 24.17 32.03 -3.90
CA ALA A 66 23.56 32.99 -2.97
C ALA A 66 22.16 32.53 -2.51
N ASP A 67 21.35 31.99 -3.43
CA ASP A 67 20.04 31.43 -3.12
C ASP A 67 20.16 30.19 -2.21
N LEU A 68 21.11 29.31 -2.52
CA LEU A 68 21.42 28.15 -1.69
C LEU A 68 21.90 28.54 -0.30
N HIS A 69 22.74 29.58 -0.18
CA HIS A 69 23.23 30.08 1.11
C HIS A 69 22.08 30.49 2.03
N SER A 70 21.12 31.24 1.47
CA SER A 70 19.92 31.67 2.18
C SER A 70 19.05 30.48 2.61
N ASP A 71 18.84 29.51 1.71
CA ASP A 71 18.06 28.31 2.01
C ASP A 71 18.75 27.41 3.06
N LEU A 72 20.08 27.25 3.00
CA LEU A 72 20.86 26.48 3.99
C LEU A 72 20.84 27.15 5.37
N LYS A 73 20.83 28.48 5.42
CA LYS A 73 20.73 29.24 6.67
C LYS A 73 19.37 29.05 7.33
N LEU A 74 18.30 29.05 6.53
CA LEU A 74 16.95 28.74 7.01
C LEU A 74 16.90 27.31 7.55
N HIS A 75 17.47 26.34 6.82
CA HIS A 75 17.54 24.96 7.26
C HIS A 75 18.32 24.78 8.57
N GLU A 76 19.44 25.48 8.75
CA GLU A 76 20.21 25.44 10.00
C GLU A 76 19.43 26.03 11.19
N MET A 77 18.66 27.09 10.98
CA MET A 77 17.78 27.64 12.03
C MET A 77 16.71 26.62 12.44
N GLU A 78 16.14 25.88 11.50
CA GLU A 78 15.18 24.82 11.78
C GLU A 78 15.81 23.62 12.49
N GLU A 79 17.03 23.21 12.11
CA GLU A 79 17.79 22.19 12.84
C GLU A 79 18.06 22.62 14.29
N PHE A 80 18.38 23.90 14.53
CA PHE A 80 18.61 24.41 15.88
C PHE A 80 17.32 24.43 16.72
N LYS A 81 16.20 24.87 16.13
CA LYS A 81 14.88 24.84 16.78
C LYS A 81 14.46 23.41 17.13
N TRP A 82 14.69 22.45 16.23
CA TRP A 82 14.41 21.04 16.50
C TRP A 82 15.33 20.47 17.59
N LYS A 83 16.63 20.77 17.60
CA LYS A 83 17.54 20.34 18.67
C LYS A 83 17.09 20.86 20.05
N LYS A 84 16.62 22.10 20.11
CA LYS A 84 16.04 22.68 21.34
C LYS A 84 14.74 21.95 21.73
N LEU A 85 13.82 21.76 20.79
CA LEU A 85 12.56 21.04 21.01
C LEU A 85 12.78 19.59 21.51
N ARG A 86 13.80 18.91 20.96
CA ARG A 86 14.20 17.57 21.38
C ARG A 86 14.79 17.55 22.80
N ALA A 87 15.58 18.56 23.16
CA ALA A 87 16.12 18.70 24.51
C ALA A 87 15.02 18.96 25.56
N ASP A 88 13.95 19.66 25.15
CA ASP A 88 12.76 19.91 25.97
C ASP A 88 11.80 18.70 26.03
N GLY A 89 12.16 17.56 25.42
CA GLY A 89 11.40 16.30 25.47
C GLY A 89 10.31 16.13 24.39
N GLY A 90 10.26 17.00 23.39
CA GLY A 90 9.38 16.87 22.22
C GLY A 90 9.94 15.97 21.11
N ASP A 91 9.10 15.64 20.11
CA ASP A 91 9.42 14.81 18.92
C ASP A 91 9.75 13.33 19.25
N GLN A 92 8.90 12.68 20.05
CA GLN A 92 9.06 11.25 20.39
C GLN A 92 8.81 10.31 19.20
N ASP A 93 8.07 10.79 18.19
CA ASP A 93 7.76 10.13 16.93
C ASP A 93 8.84 10.33 15.85
N GLY A 94 9.80 11.24 16.06
CA GLY A 94 10.91 11.51 15.13
C GLY A 94 10.50 12.11 13.79
N MET A 95 9.24 12.55 13.67
CA MET A 95 8.65 13.06 12.43
C MET A 95 9.31 14.38 12.02
N LYS A 96 9.66 15.24 12.99
CA LYS A 96 10.33 16.52 12.69
C LYS A 96 11.77 16.31 12.29
N GLU A 97 12.48 15.35 12.89
CA GLU A 97 13.82 14.97 12.45
C GLU A 97 13.82 14.44 11.00
N ALA A 98 12.86 13.58 10.66
CA ALA A 98 12.72 13.02 9.32
C ALA A 98 12.43 14.12 8.27
N ASN A 99 11.54 15.06 8.61
CA ASN A 99 11.20 16.19 7.74
C ASN A 99 12.41 17.10 7.48
N LEU A 100 13.21 17.42 8.51
CA LEU A 100 14.44 18.19 8.33
C LEU A 100 15.45 17.48 7.42
N ARG A 101 15.63 16.17 7.60
CA ARG A 101 16.49 15.38 6.71
C ARG A 101 16.00 15.38 5.27
N GLN A 102 14.68 15.27 5.06
CA GLN A 102 14.07 15.32 3.74
C GLN A 102 14.20 16.71 3.10
N ASN A 103 14.03 17.78 3.87
CA ASN A 103 14.15 19.16 3.38
C ASN A 103 15.58 19.49 2.94
N LEU A 104 16.59 19.07 3.69
CA LEU A 104 17.99 19.21 3.25
C LEU A 104 18.27 18.47 1.95
N HIS A 105 17.69 17.27 1.79
CA HIS A 105 17.85 16.49 0.58
C HIS A 105 17.15 17.14 -0.62
N LYS A 106 15.92 17.65 -0.45
CA LYS A 106 15.22 18.44 -1.46
C LYS A 106 16.06 19.65 -1.89
N LEU A 107 16.74 20.28 -0.94
CA LEU A 107 17.65 21.39 -1.23
C LEU A 107 18.86 20.94 -2.06
N MET A 108 19.48 19.82 -1.69
CA MET A 108 20.60 19.25 -2.45
C MET A 108 20.20 18.86 -3.89
N ILE A 109 18.98 18.36 -4.10
CA ILE A 109 18.43 18.05 -5.43
C ILE A 109 18.17 19.33 -6.22
N LYS A 110 17.47 20.32 -5.62
CA LYS A 110 17.11 21.60 -6.27
C LYS A 110 18.33 22.31 -6.87
N TYR A 111 19.47 22.23 -6.19
CA TYR A 111 20.71 22.89 -6.61
C TYR A 111 21.71 21.95 -7.30
N GLY A 112 21.36 20.68 -7.55
CA GLY A 112 22.19 19.73 -8.29
C GLY A 112 23.48 19.31 -7.57
N ILE A 113 23.52 19.44 -6.25
CA ILE A 113 24.70 19.13 -5.39
C ILE A 113 24.71 17.64 -4.99
N ASP A 114 23.61 16.93 -5.29
CA ASP A 114 23.46 15.50 -5.05
C ASP A 114 24.23 14.69 -6.10
N GLY A 115 25.56 14.68 -5.95
CA GLY A 115 26.49 14.01 -6.86
C GLY A 115 26.35 12.49 -6.86
N GLY A 116 25.32 11.98 -7.54
CA GLY A 116 25.17 10.66 -8.19
C GLY A 116 25.53 9.38 -7.43
N LYS A 117 25.99 9.47 -6.18
CA LYS A 117 26.45 8.38 -5.34
C LYS A 117 25.68 8.38 -4.03
N TYR A 118 24.37 8.36 -4.16
CA TYR A 118 23.49 7.88 -3.12
C TYR A 118 22.30 7.25 -3.80
N GLN A 119 22.23 5.91 -3.78
CA GLN A 119 20.95 5.24 -3.93
C GLN A 119 20.01 5.84 -2.88
N PRO A 120 18.76 6.16 -3.24
CA PRO A 120 17.82 6.73 -2.29
C PRO A 120 17.85 5.86 -1.04
N MET A 121 18.02 6.50 0.12
CA MET A 121 17.81 5.85 1.41
C MET A 121 16.46 5.14 1.28
N ARG A 122 16.50 3.80 1.19
CA ARG A 122 15.38 2.86 1.01
C ARG A 122 14.47 2.84 2.24
N ASN A 123 14.07 4.00 2.73
CA ASN A 123 13.28 4.11 3.96
C ASN A 123 11.79 3.85 3.73
N ASP A 124 11.32 3.85 2.48
CA ASP A 124 9.95 3.42 2.15
C ASP A 124 9.85 1.91 1.90
N VAL A 125 11.00 1.23 1.75
CA VAL A 125 11.03 -0.24 1.64
C VAL A 125 11.33 -0.86 3.00
N ASP A 126 12.20 -0.28 3.83
CA ASP A 126 12.58 -0.90 5.11
C ASP A 126 11.55 -0.66 6.24
N THR A 127 10.85 0.48 6.25
CA THR A 127 9.69 0.68 7.13
C THR A 127 8.49 -0.14 6.68
N ASN A 128 8.24 -0.20 5.37
CA ASN A 128 7.19 -1.03 4.80
C ASN A 128 7.53 -2.52 4.89
N MET A 129 8.80 -2.92 4.93
CA MET A 129 9.25 -4.31 5.12
C MET A 129 9.31 -4.70 6.61
N ARG A 130 9.52 -3.74 7.52
CA ARG A 130 9.29 -3.94 8.97
C ARG A 130 7.80 -4.05 9.29
N HIS A 131 6.97 -3.10 8.82
CA HIS A 131 5.51 -3.21 8.88
C HIS A 131 5.02 -4.45 8.13
N ALA A 132 5.63 -4.85 7.02
CA ALA A 132 5.33 -6.11 6.34
C ALA A 132 5.65 -7.32 7.20
N LYS A 133 6.78 -7.31 7.91
CA LYS A 133 7.19 -8.43 8.77
C LYS A 133 6.33 -8.51 10.02
N ASP A 134 5.92 -7.36 10.54
CA ASP A 134 5.03 -7.20 11.69
C ASP A 134 3.57 -7.55 11.32
N VAL A 135 3.07 -7.12 10.16
CA VAL A 135 1.73 -7.48 9.65
C VAL A 135 1.69 -8.90 9.11
N ALA A 136 2.75 -9.39 8.45
CA ALA A 136 2.87 -10.81 8.12
C ALA A 136 2.96 -11.66 9.38
N SER A 137 3.35 -11.09 10.54
CA SER A 137 3.29 -11.78 11.82
C SER A 137 1.86 -11.95 12.36
N GLU A 138 0.91 -11.12 11.91
CA GLU A 138 -0.52 -11.21 12.27
C GLU A 138 -1.21 -12.43 11.65
N PHE A 139 -0.74 -12.93 10.50
CA PHE A 139 -1.39 -14.06 9.83
C PHE A 139 -0.90 -15.41 10.35
N THR A 140 -1.74 -16.32 10.83
CA THR A 140 -1.27 -17.65 11.32
C THR A 140 -0.86 -18.59 10.17
N ASP A 141 -1.53 -18.49 9.02
CA ASP A 141 -1.31 -19.37 7.86
C ASP A 141 -0.09 -18.95 7.01
N GLN A 142 0.84 -19.89 6.79
CA GLN A 142 2.03 -19.70 5.95
C GLN A 142 1.69 -19.32 4.51
N ARG A 143 0.58 -19.81 3.96
CA ARG A 143 0.14 -19.54 2.59
C ARG A 143 -0.39 -18.11 2.46
N ILE A 144 -1.15 -17.65 3.43
CA ILE A 144 -1.62 -16.25 3.52
C ILE A 144 -0.42 -15.30 3.64
N ARG A 145 0.55 -15.62 4.51
CA ARG A 145 1.80 -14.84 4.63
C ARG A 145 2.55 -14.73 3.30
N LYS A 146 2.66 -15.83 2.55
CA LYS A 146 3.32 -15.84 1.23
C LYS A 146 2.60 -14.93 0.23
N ILE A 147 1.28 -15.00 0.20
CA ILE A 147 0.45 -14.15 -0.68
C ILE A 147 0.60 -12.67 -0.31
N TRP A 148 0.56 -12.34 0.98
CA TRP A 148 0.76 -10.98 1.47
C TRP A 148 2.14 -10.41 1.08
N MET A 149 3.20 -11.19 1.28
CA MET A 149 4.57 -10.78 0.91
C MET A 149 4.77 -10.66 -0.61
N LYS A 150 4.08 -11.49 -1.40
CA LYS A 150 4.05 -11.34 -2.86
C LYS A 150 3.32 -10.06 -3.24
N ALA A 151 2.20 -9.78 -2.56
CA ALA A 151 1.41 -8.61 -2.85
C ALA A 151 2.22 -7.33 -2.65
N GLN A 152 2.82 -7.16 -1.48
CA GLN A 152 3.65 -5.99 -1.18
C GLN A 152 4.81 -5.77 -2.17
N LYS A 153 5.32 -6.84 -2.79
CA LYS A 153 6.38 -6.75 -3.81
C LYS A 153 5.85 -6.41 -5.20
N ALA A 154 4.58 -6.64 -5.48
CA ALA A 154 3.96 -6.37 -6.78
C ALA A 154 3.59 -4.89 -7.00
N GLY A 155 3.77 -4.03 -5.99
CA GLY A 155 3.64 -2.58 -6.15
C GLY A 155 2.20 -2.05 -6.11
N PHE A 156 1.30 -2.71 -5.39
CA PHE A 156 -0.07 -2.24 -5.14
C PHE A 156 -0.11 -0.87 -4.46
N SER A 157 -1.21 -0.14 -4.69
CA SER A 157 -1.55 1.06 -3.94
C SER A 157 -1.83 0.74 -2.46
N PRO A 158 -1.70 1.72 -1.54
CA PRO A 158 -1.95 1.49 -0.13
C PRO A 158 -3.40 1.09 0.18
N GLU A 159 -4.37 1.57 -0.60
CA GLU A 159 -5.79 1.21 -0.43
C GLU A 159 -6.07 -0.25 -0.84
N GLU A 160 -5.46 -0.71 -1.94
CA GLU A 160 -5.58 -2.10 -2.40
C GLU A 160 -4.92 -3.08 -1.42
N LEU A 161 -3.78 -2.69 -0.83
CA LEU A 161 -3.14 -3.48 0.21
C LEU A 161 -4.03 -3.61 1.45
N ASP A 162 -4.78 -2.56 1.82
CA ASP A 162 -5.71 -2.62 2.95
C ASP A 162 -6.94 -3.50 2.68
N GLU A 163 -7.53 -3.38 1.47
CA GLU A 163 -8.62 -4.26 1.03
C GLU A 163 -8.16 -5.73 0.98
N LEU A 164 -6.98 -5.99 0.42
CA LEU A 164 -6.38 -7.34 0.39
C LEU A 164 -6.08 -7.86 1.80
N LYS A 165 -5.56 -7.01 2.69
CA LYS A 165 -5.29 -7.38 4.10
C LYS A 165 -6.58 -7.82 4.78
N THR A 166 -7.67 -7.10 4.56
CA THR A 166 -8.99 -7.42 5.10
C THR A 166 -9.52 -8.76 4.56
N GLU A 167 -9.39 -9.01 3.24
CA GLU A 167 -9.81 -10.27 2.63
C GLU A 167 -9.00 -11.47 3.15
N LEU A 168 -7.68 -11.32 3.29
CA LEU A 168 -6.79 -12.35 3.84
C LEU A 168 -7.08 -12.64 5.32
N LYS A 169 -7.37 -11.61 6.11
CA LYS A 169 -7.74 -11.77 7.53
C LYS A 169 -9.06 -12.54 7.67
N HIS A 170 -10.06 -12.15 6.90
CA HIS A 170 -11.35 -12.85 6.87
C HIS A 170 -11.22 -14.29 6.37
N HIS A 171 -10.29 -14.57 5.45
CA HIS A 171 -9.98 -15.94 5.03
C HIS A 171 -9.44 -16.77 6.19
N GLN A 172 -8.50 -16.22 6.96
CA GLN A 172 -7.93 -16.89 8.13
C GLN A 172 -8.99 -17.15 9.22
N GLU A 173 -9.77 -16.13 9.57
CA GLU A 173 -10.85 -16.25 10.56
C GLU A 173 -11.84 -17.35 10.16
N LYS A 174 -12.23 -17.41 8.88
CA LYS A 174 -13.08 -18.49 8.36
C LYS A 174 -12.43 -19.85 8.48
N VAL A 175 -11.15 -19.99 8.11
CA VAL A 175 -10.44 -21.26 8.22
C VAL A 175 -10.39 -21.74 9.68
N GLU A 176 -10.12 -20.84 10.62
CA GLU A 176 -10.11 -21.12 12.06
C GLU A 176 -11.51 -21.52 12.56
N GLU A 177 -12.57 -20.82 12.15
CA GLU A 177 -13.97 -21.16 12.45
C GLU A 177 -14.33 -22.57 11.94
N TYR A 178 -13.92 -22.91 10.72
CA TYR A 178 -14.13 -24.25 10.16
C TYR A 178 -13.32 -25.33 10.89
N GLN A 179 -12.11 -25.03 11.33
CA GLN A 179 -11.31 -25.96 12.13
C GLN A 179 -11.93 -26.21 13.51
N MET A 180 -12.48 -25.17 14.15
CA MET A 180 -13.22 -25.32 15.40
C MET A 180 -14.47 -26.19 15.21
N MET A 181 -15.31 -25.91 14.21
CA MET A 181 -16.49 -26.73 13.91
C MET A 181 -16.14 -28.18 13.56
N ALA A 182 -15.02 -28.40 12.87
CA ALA A 182 -14.53 -29.75 12.57
C ALA A 182 -14.06 -30.50 13.83
N ASN A 183 -13.45 -29.81 14.79
CA ASN A 183 -12.99 -30.39 16.06
C ASN A 183 -14.14 -30.60 17.07
N GLU A 184 -15.20 -29.80 16.99
CA GLU A 184 -16.40 -29.93 17.84
C GLU A 184 -17.33 -31.07 17.40
N LEU A 185 -17.17 -31.61 16.20
CA LEU A 185 -17.87 -32.83 15.77
C LEU A 185 -17.34 -34.03 16.57
N PRO A 186 -18.16 -34.65 17.44
CA PRO A 186 -17.73 -35.82 18.19
C PRO A 186 -17.42 -36.97 17.22
N GLU A 187 -16.35 -37.72 17.47
CA GLU A 187 -15.95 -38.92 16.71
C GLU A 187 -17.12 -39.93 16.56
N HIS A 188 -18.07 -39.93 17.50
CA HIS A 188 -19.27 -40.76 17.49
C HIS A 188 -20.39 -40.27 16.54
N GLN A 189 -20.44 -38.99 16.19
CA GLN A 189 -21.40 -38.47 15.20
C GLN A 189 -20.88 -38.63 13.77
N GLU A 190 -19.58 -38.76 13.55
CA GLU A 190 -18.98 -38.94 12.22
C GLU A 190 -19.46 -40.21 11.48
N ASN A 191 -19.95 -41.21 12.23
CA ASN A 191 -20.54 -42.44 11.70
C ASN A 191 -22.06 -42.41 11.52
N THR A 192 -22.74 -41.35 11.97
CA THR A 192 -24.16 -41.13 11.69
C THR A 192 -24.35 -40.51 10.31
N ILE A 193 -25.49 -40.74 9.66
CA ILE A 193 -25.78 -40.20 8.32
C ILE A 193 -25.72 -38.65 8.34
N GLU A 194 -26.31 -38.02 9.36
CA GLU A 194 -26.27 -36.56 9.55
C GLU A 194 -24.85 -36.01 9.79
N GLY A 195 -24.01 -36.72 10.55
CA GLY A 195 -22.63 -36.30 10.77
C GLY A 195 -21.76 -36.46 9.54
N ARG A 196 -21.99 -37.48 8.70
CA ARG A 196 -21.33 -37.62 7.39
C ARG A 196 -21.71 -36.50 6.44
N GLU A 197 -22.99 -36.14 6.36
CA GLU A 197 -23.46 -35.03 5.51
C GLU A 197 -22.84 -33.70 5.93
N LYS A 198 -22.83 -33.38 7.23
CA LYS A 198 -22.19 -32.16 7.77
C LYS A 198 -20.68 -32.15 7.50
N ASN A 199 -20.00 -33.29 7.64
CA ASN A 199 -18.55 -33.41 7.39
C ASN A 199 -18.22 -33.24 5.89
N VAL A 200 -19.06 -33.78 4.99
CA VAL A 200 -18.94 -33.56 3.53
C VAL A 200 -19.16 -32.08 3.18
N GLU A 201 -20.18 -31.44 3.74
CA GLU A 201 -20.44 -30.01 3.53
C GLU A 201 -19.29 -29.13 4.03
N LEU A 202 -18.76 -29.42 5.22
CA LEU A 202 -17.59 -28.74 5.79
C LEU A 202 -16.35 -28.90 4.90
N LYS A 203 -16.07 -30.12 4.42
CA LYS A 203 -14.96 -30.40 3.49
C LYS A 203 -15.13 -29.66 2.16
N GLN A 204 -16.35 -29.56 1.65
CA GLN A 204 -16.64 -28.80 0.44
C GLN A 204 -16.40 -27.30 0.63
N LYS A 205 -16.88 -26.72 1.73
CA LYS A 205 -16.63 -25.31 2.08
C LYS A 205 -15.13 -25.02 2.26
N PHE A 206 -14.40 -25.94 2.88
CA PHE A 206 -12.94 -25.83 3.03
C PHE A 206 -12.22 -25.88 1.68
N LYS A 207 -12.66 -26.76 0.77
CA LYS A 207 -12.14 -26.83 -0.60
C LYS A 207 -12.41 -25.52 -1.36
N ASP A 208 -13.63 -25.01 -1.29
CA ASP A 208 -14.01 -23.76 -1.96
C ASP A 208 -13.22 -22.55 -1.44
N LEU A 209 -12.95 -22.50 -0.12
CA LEU A 209 -12.08 -21.51 0.47
C LEU A 209 -10.65 -21.63 -0.08
N LYS A 210 -10.08 -22.83 -0.05
CA LYS A 210 -8.72 -23.08 -0.55
C LYS A 210 -8.56 -22.72 -2.02
N ASP A 211 -9.59 -22.97 -2.82
CA ASP A 211 -9.63 -22.63 -4.25
C ASP A 211 -9.72 -21.12 -4.46
N LYS A 212 -10.53 -20.39 -3.66
CA LYS A 212 -10.57 -18.92 -3.68
C LYS A 212 -9.22 -18.31 -3.36
N LEU A 213 -8.54 -18.80 -2.31
CA LEU A 213 -7.19 -18.34 -1.96
C LEU A 213 -6.17 -18.66 -3.06
N GLY A 214 -6.29 -19.83 -3.71
CA GLY A 214 -5.44 -20.20 -4.85
C GLY A 214 -5.63 -19.29 -6.06
N LYS A 215 -6.88 -18.91 -6.37
CA LYS A 215 -7.18 -17.93 -7.43
C LYS A 215 -6.57 -16.57 -7.13
N LEU A 216 -6.63 -16.13 -5.87
CA LEU A 216 -6.06 -14.87 -5.42
C LEU A 216 -4.51 -14.89 -5.51
N ASP A 217 -3.86 -16.00 -5.14
CA ASP A 217 -2.41 -16.18 -5.32
C ASP A 217 -1.99 -16.15 -6.80
N LEU A 218 -2.79 -16.77 -7.68
CA LEU A 218 -2.56 -16.74 -9.13
C LEU A 218 -2.70 -15.33 -9.70
N LYS A 219 -3.73 -14.57 -9.29
CA LYS A 219 -3.92 -13.17 -9.69
C LYS A 219 -2.76 -12.26 -9.26
N ILE A 220 -2.27 -12.44 -8.04
CA ILE A 220 -1.11 -11.68 -7.53
C ILE A 220 0.18 -12.10 -8.24
N SER A 221 0.35 -13.40 -8.52
CA SER A 221 1.59 -13.92 -9.13
C SER A 221 1.69 -13.66 -10.63
N SER A 222 0.57 -13.57 -11.35
CA SER A 222 0.57 -13.29 -12.80
C SER A 222 0.92 -11.83 -13.12
N GLY A 223 0.92 -10.93 -12.13
CA GLY A 223 1.04 -9.49 -12.34
C GLY A 223 -0.13 -8.89 -13.14
N TYR A 224 -1.06 -9.73 -13.59
CA TYR A 224 -2.29 -9.38 -14.25
C TYR A 224 -3.37 -9.37 -13.19
N ILE A 225 -3.41 -8.26 -12.46
CA ILE A 225 -4.62 -7.88 -11.77
C ILE A 225 -5.47 -7.27 -12.88
N ASP A 226 -6.57 -7.93 -13.22
CA ASP A 226 -7.65 -7.29 -13.95
C ASP A 226 -8.00 -6.05 -13.11
N GLU A 227 -7.45 -4.90 -13.51
CA GLU A 227 -7.30 -3.76 -12.60
C GLU A 227 -8.65 -3.38 -12.00
N MET A 228 -9.76 -3.70 -12.67
CA MET A 228 -11.08 -3.83 -12.05
C MET A 228 -11.96 -4.80 -12.85
N ASP A 229 -12.19 -6.00 -12.31
CA ASP A 229 -13.33 -6.84 -12.74
C ASP A 229 -14.63 -6.10 -12.35
N PHE A 230 -15.13 -5.20 -13.20
CA PHE A 230 -16.47 -4.63 -13.03
C PHE A 230 -17.46 -5.80 -12.92
N LYS A 231 -18.19 -5.94 -11.82
CA LYS A 231 -19.11 -7.08 -11.65
C LYS A 231 -20.40 -6.86 -12.44
N GLU A 232 -20.80 -5.60 -12.56
CA GLU A 232 -22.05 -5.24 -13.21
C GLU A 232 -21.88 -5.16 -14.74
N PRO A 233 -22.70 -5.87 -15.53
CA PRO A 233 -22.60 -5.86 -17.00
C PRO A 233 -22.76 -4.45 -17.60
N LYS A 234 -23.58 -3.59 -16.99
CA LYS A 234 -23.76 -2.20 -17.43
C LYS A 234 -22.50 -1.35 -17.30
N ILE A 235 -21.67 -1.62 -16.29
CA ILE A 235 -20.42 -0.89 -16.09
C ILE A 235 -19.35 -1.39 -17.06
N LYS A 236 -19.34 -2.71 -17.34
CA LYS A 236 -18.50 -3.28 -18.41
C LYS A 236 -18.82 -2.67 -19.76
N GLU A 237 -20.10 -2.51 -20.07
CA GLU A 237 -20.56 -1.91 -21.32
C GLU A 237 -20.09 -0.45 -21.44
N LEU A 238 -20.24 0.35 -20.38
CA LEU A 238 -19.73 1.73 -20.35
C LEU A 238 -18.21 1.80 -20.52
N TRP A 239 -17.47 0.90 -19.87
CA TRP A 239 -16.01 0.84 -20.03
C TRP A 239 -15.62 0.45 -21.47
N ALA A 240 -16.30 -0.53 -22.07
CA ALA A 240 -16.08 -0.91 -23.45
C ALA A 240 -16.46 0.21 -24.45
N ALA A 241 -17.47 1.03 -24.14
CA ALA A 241 -17.78 2.23 -24.90
C ALA A 241 -16.69 3.30 -24.74
N ALA A 242 -16.18 3.51 -23.52
CA ALA A 242 -15.07 4.45 -23.27
C ALA A 242 -13.80 4.05 -24.03
N LEU A 243 -13.45 2.76 -24.08
CA LEU A 243 -12.30 2.28 -24.86
C LEU A 243 -12.44 2.46 -26.38
N ARG A 244 -13.68 2.54 -26.89
CA ARG A 244 -13.95 2.83 -28.31
C ARG A 244 -14.04 4.33 -28.61
N GLY A 245 -14.22 5.15 -27.58
CA GLY A 245 -14.26 6.60 -27.71
C GLY A 245 -12.86 7.19 -27.88
N ASN A 246 -12.80 8.45 -28.33
CA ASN A 246 -11.55 9.16 -28.55
C ASN A 246 -11.04 9.84 -27.27
N PHE A 247 -10.80 9.07 -26.21
CA PHE A 247 -10.30 9.58 -24.93
C PHE A 247 -8.77 9.46 -24.83
N THR A 248 -8.13 10.41 -24.16
CA THR A 248 -6.73 10.32 -23.79
C THR A 248 -6.50 9.31 -22.66
N ASP A 249 -5.27 8.83 -22.48
CA ASP A 249 -4.94 7.87 -21.42
C ASP A 249 -5.28 8.38 -20.01
N ASP A 250 -5.08 9.68 -19.75
CA ASP A 250 -5.42 10.32 -18.47
C ASP A 250 -6.94 10.39 -18.26
N GLU A 251 -7.70 10.68 -19.31
CA GLU A 251 -9.17 10.69 -19.27
C GLU A 251 -9.74 9.27 -19.10
N LEU A 252 -9.17 8.28 -19.78
CA LEU A 252 -9.54 6.87 -19.59
C LEU A 252 -9.28 6.43 -18.16
N LYS A 253 -8.17 6.85 -17.56
CA LYS A 253 -7.87 6.57 -16.15
C LYS A 253 -8.89 7.24 -15.22
N SER A 254 -9.26 8.48 -15.49
CA SER A 254 -10.29 9.20 -14.73
C SER A 254 -11.68 8.54 -14.87
N ILE A 255 -12.08 8.15 -16.07
CA ILE A 255 -13.34 7.42 -16.33
C ILE A 255 -13.33 6.07 -15.64
N LYS A 256 -12.20 5.35 -15.65
CA LYS A 256 -12.03 4.07 -14.97
C LYS A 256 -12.24 4.19 -13.46
N GLU A 257 -11.66 5.21 -12.83
CA GLU A 257 -11.84 5.52 -11.41
C GLU A 257 -13.30 5.96 -11.11
N GLU A 258 -13.91 6.73 -12.00
CA GLU A 258 -15.32 7.12 -11.85
C GLU A 258 -16.27 5.90 -11.92
N LEU A 259 -16.01 4.97 -12.85
CA LEU A 259 -16.73 3.70 -12.97
C LEU A 259 -16.50 2.79 -11.75
N SER A 260 -15.30 2.82 -11.14
CA SER A 260 -15.01 2.15 -9.86
C SER A 260 -15.94 2.62 -8.75
N HIS A 261 -16.00 3.93 -8.54
CA HIS A 261 -16.87 4.52 -7.53
C HIS A 261 -18.35 4.28 -7.85
N PHE A 262 -18.70 4.24 -9.14
CA PHE A 262 -20.05 3.92 -9.57
C PHE A 262 -20.43 2.46 -9.25
N GLN A 263 -19.53 1.49 -9.49
CA GLN A 263 -19.71 0.09 -9.07
C GLN A 263 -19.93 -0.01 -7.55
N LYS A 264 -19.08 0.64 -6.74
CA LYS A 264 -19.25 0.67 -5.26
C LYS A 264 -20.62 1.25 -4.86
N LYS A 265 -21.12 2.28 -5.54
CA LYS A 265 -22.47 2.85 -5.33
C LYS A 265 -23.58 1.88 -5.74
N MET A 266 -23.42 1.16 -6.86
CA MET A 266 -24.37 0.14 -7.32
C MET A 266 -24.45 -1.05 -6.36
N ASP A 267 -23.29 -1.55 -5.89
CA ASP A 267 -23.20 -2.63 -4.92
C ASP A 267 -23.90 -2.25 -3.61
N LYS A 268 -23.69 -1.02 -3.13
CA LYS A 268 -24.39 -0.48 -1.95
C LYS A 268 -25.91 -0.45 -2.16
N HIS A 269 -26.39 0.05 -3.30
CA HIS A 269 -27.82 0.04 -3.61
C HIS A 269 -28.39 -1.39 -3.68
N SER A 270 -27.66 -2.33 -4.29
CA SER A 270 -28.03 -3.75 -4.35
C SER A 270 -28.16 -4.36 -2.96
N HIS A 271 -27.20 -4.09 -2.07
CA HIS A 271 -27.23 -4.55 -0.69
C HIS A 271 -28.46 -4.05 0.08
N TYR A 272 -28.76 -2.75 0.03
CA TYR A 272 -29.98 -2.22 0.67
C TYR A 272 -31.26 -2.79 0.06
N LYS A 273 -31.28 -3.02 -1.25
CA LYS A 273 -32.42 -3.64 -1.93
C LYS A 273 -32.64 -5.09 -1.45
N GLN A 274 -31.57 -5.87 -1.30
CA GLN A 274 -31.64 -7.22 -0.73
C GLN A 274 -32.11 -7.19 0.72
N ALA A 275 -31.60 -6.27 1.54
CA ALA A 275 -32.05 -6.08 2.92
C ALA A 275 -33.54 -5.71 3.01
N LEU A 276 -34.04 -4.86 2.09
CA LEU A 276 -35.45 -4.50 2.01
C LEU A 276 -36.32 -5.72 1.66
N VAL A 277 -35.90 -6.54 0.69
CA VAL A 277 -36.60 -7.78 0.32
C VAL A 277 -36.64 -8.76 1.49
N ALA A 278 -35.53 -8.94 2.21
CA ALA A 278 -35.49 -9.79 3.40
C ALA A 278 -36.43 -9.26 4.50
N SER A 279 -36.46 -7.95 4.72
CA SER A 279 -37.39 -7.33 5.67
C SER A 279 -38.85 -7.47 5.24
N GLN A 280 -39.14 -7.40 3.93
CA GLN A 280 -40.47 -7.61 3.38
C GLN A 280 -40.92 -9.06 3.58
N GLN A 281 -40.05 -10.03 3.29
CA GLN A 281 -40.34 -11.45 3.49
C GLN A 281 -40.63 -11.75 4.97
N GLN A 282 -39.84 -11.20 5.89
CA GLN A 282 -40.09 -11.36 7.33
C GLN A 282 -41.45 -10.79 7.76
N LYS A 283 -41.89 -9.69 7.13
CA LYS A 283 -43.20 -9.10 7.40
C LYS A 283 -44.33 -10.00 6.90
N GLU A 284 -44.15 -10.66 5.76
CA GLU A 284 -45.10 -11.62 5.19
C GLU A 284 -45.17 -12.92 6.02
N ASP A 285 -44.03 -13.44 6.46
CA ASP A 285 -43.95 -14.69 7.23
C ASP A 285 -44.56 -14.58 8.64
N ILE A 286 -44.38 -13.42 9.30
CA ILE A 286 -44.90 -13.16 10.67
C ILE A 286 -46.36 -12.68 10.63
N GLY A 287 -46.79 -12.11 9.51
CA GLY A 287 -48.06 -11.40 9.36
C GLY A 287 -47.96 -9.93 9.80
N GLU A 288 -48.60 -9.05 9.03
CA GLU A 288 -48.52 -7.59 9.19
C GLU A 288 -48.95 -7.08 10.57
N GLU A 289 -49.87 -7.79 11.22
CA GLU A 289 -50.41 -7.46 12.55
C GLU A 289 -49.45 -7.78 13.71
N LYS A 290 -48.54 -8.74 13.52
CA LYS A 290 -47.55 -9.17 14.53
C LYS A 290 -46.16 -8.62 14.26
N PHE A 291 -45.98 -7.82 13.21
CA PHE A 291 -44.69 -7.24 12.86
C PHE A 291 -44.32 -6.12 13.84
N PRO A 292 -43.17 -6.20 14.55
CA PRO A 292 -42.80 -5.19 15.54
C PRO A 292 -42.72 -3.79 14.92
N GLN A 293 -43.30 -2.79 15.59
CA GLN A 293 -43.27 -1.38 15.14
C GLN A 293 -41.84 -0.88 14.84
N GLU A 294 -40.85 -1.28 15.63
CA GLU A 294 -39.44 -0.95 15.39
C GLU A 294 -38.93 -1.51 14.05
N LYS A 295 -39.29 -2.76 13.72
CA LYS A 295 -38.92 -3.37 12.44
C LYS A 295 -39.68 -2.71 11.28
N GLN A 296 -40.89 -2.22 11.51
CA GLN A 296 -41.68 -1.49 10.53
C GLN A 296 -41.08 -0.12 10.21
N ALA A 297 -40.59 0.60 11.23
CA ALA A 297 -39.83 1.84 11.06
C ALA A 297 -38.54 1.60 10.27
N ARG A 298 -37.75 0.58 10.65
CA ARG A 298 -36.54 0.19 9.90
C ARG A 298 -36.83 -0.19 8.46
N HIS A 299 -37.95 -0.87 8.20
CA HIS A 299 -38.39 -1.19 6.85
C HIS A 299 -38.68 0.07 6.02
N ALA A 300 -39.36 1.06 6.61
CA ALA A 300 -39.62 2.35 5.96
C ALA A 300 -38.31 3.10 5.66
N ASP A 301 -37.38 3.15 6.62
CA ASP A 301 -36.07 3.78 6.43
C ASP A 301 -35.25 3.10 5.32
N LEU A 302 -35.26 1.76 5.28
CA LEU A 302 -34.63 0.98 4.21
C LEU A 302 -35.25 1.30 2.85
N LEU A 303 -36.58 1.42 2.78
CA LEU A 303 -37.31 1.73 1.57
C LEU A 303 -36.94 3.12 1.04
N ASP A 304 -36.86 4.12 1.91
CA ASP A 304 -36.41 5.46 1.55
C ASP A 304 -34.94 5.46 1.12
N LYS A 305 -34.08 4.70 1.79
CA LYS A 305 -32.66 4.57 1.40
C LYS A 305 -32.48 3.91 0.04
N VAL A 306 -33.25 2.88 -0.26
CA VAL A 306 -33.25 2.21 -1.57
C VAL A 306 -33.70 3.18 -2.66
N LYS A 307 -34.78 3.95 -2.42
CA LYS A 307 -35.24 4.97 -3.38
C LYS A 307 -34.20 6.07 -3.62
N GLU A 308 -33.63 6.61 -2.55
CA GLU A 308 -32.63 7.67 -2.60
C GLU A 308 -31.38 7.22 -3.38
N LEU A 309 -30.83 6.04 -3.04
CA LEU A 309 -29.67 5.47 -3.72
C LEU A 309 -30.00 5.09 -5.16
N GLY A 310 -31.20 4.54 -5.42
CA GLY A 310 -31.65 4.20 -6.77
C GLY A 310 -31.71 5.42 -7.69
N TYR A 311 -32.21 6.55 -7.18
CA TYR A 311 -32.19 7.82 -7.92
C TYR A 311 -30.75 8.28 -8.23
N LYS A 312 -29.85 8.26 -7.23
CA LYS A 312 -28.45 8.63 -7.41
C LYS A 312 -27.74 7.74 -8.42
N VAL A 313 -27.95 6.43 -8.34
CA VAL A 313 -27.39 5.45 -9.30
C VAL A 313 -27.88 5.73 -10.72
N LYS A 314 -29.19 5.95 -10.90
CA LYS A 314 -29.76 6.27 -12.21
C LYS A 314 -29.23 7.59 -12.78
N LYS A 315 -29.06 8.61 -11.93
CA LYS A 315 -28.52 9.92 -12.33
C LYS A 315 -27.05 9.79 -12.78
N HIS A 316 -26.20 9.14 -11.98
CA HIS A 316 -24.80 8.92 -12.35
C HIS A 316 -24.66 8.05 -13.60
N TYR A 317 -25.47 7.00 -13.75
CA TYR A 317 -25.46 6.19 -14.97
C TYR A 317 -25.76 7.02 -16.21
N LYS A 318 -26.79 7.88 -16.16
CA LYS A 318 -27.15 8.75 -17.28
C LYS A 318 -26.04 9.74 -17.61
N ASP A 319 -25.39 10.32 -16.61
CA ASP A 319 -24.29 11.26 -16.79
C ASP A 319 -23.07 10.59 -17.45
N LEU A 320 -22.62 9.47 -16.87
CA LEU A 320 -21.53 8.65 -17.41
C LEU A 320 -21.82 8.18 -18.83
N HIS A 321 -23.01 7.62 -19.06
CA HIS A 321 -23.44 7.16 -20.38
C HIS A 321 -23.46 8.30 -21.41
N HIS A 322 -23.95 9.48 -21.03
CA HIS A 322 -23.96 10.63 -21.94
C HIS A 322 -22.54 11.13 -22.27
N ARG A 323 -21.69 11.27 -21.25
CA ARG A 323 -20.29 11.72 -21.43
C ARG A 323 -19.49 10.74 -22.26
N ILE A 324 -19.62 9.44 -21.99
CA ILE A 324 -18.89 8.38 -22.71
C ILE A 324 -19.38 8.29 -24.17
N ASN A 325 -20.68 8.31 -24.41
CA ASN A 325 -21.21 8.15 -25.77
C ASN A 325 -21.13 9.41 -26.63
N LYS A 326 -20.98 10.60 -26.04
CA LYS A 326 -20.80 11.84 -26.79
C LYS A 326 -19.48 11.86 -27.58
N GLU A 327 -18.46 11.20 -27.05
CA GLU A 327 -17.12 11.15 -27.64
C GLU A 327 -16.92 9.91 -28.53
N LEU A 328 -18.02 9.18 -28.84
CA LEU A 328 -18.00 8.11 -29.84
C LEU A 328 -18.01 8.70 -31.26
N PRO A 329 -17.21 8.15 -32.20
CA PRO A 329 -17.25 8.57 -33.60
C PRO A 329 -18.66 8.44 -34.20
N ILE A 330 -19.06 9.44 -34.99
CA ILE A 330 -20.42 9.58 -35.57
C ILE A 330 -20.80 8.39 -36.49
N ASP A 331 -19.82 7.62 -36.97
CA ASP A 331 -20.04 6.50 -37.89
C ASP A 331 -20.57 5.21 -37.22
N GLU A 332 -20.75 5.16 -35.90
CA GLU A 332 -21.29 3.99 -35.16
C GLU A 332 -22.53 4.29 -34.28
N LEU A 333 -23.21 5.42 -34.47
CA LEU A 333 -24.44 5.77 -33.75
C LEU A 333 -25.72 5.09 -34.28
#